data_AF-A0A954N5C8-F1
#
_entry.id   AF-A0A954N5C8-F1
#
_cell.length_a   1.000
_cell.length_b   1.000
_cell.length_c   1.000
_cell.angle_alpha   90.00
_cell.angle_beta   90.00
_cell.angle_gamma   90.00
#
_symmetry.space_group_name_H-M   'P 1'
#
loop_
_entity.id
_entity.type
_entity.pdbx_description
1 polymer ?
#
loop_
_entity_poly.entity_id
_entity_poly.type
_entity_poly.pdbx_seq_one_letter_code
_entity_poly.pdbx_strand_id
1 'polypeptide(L)'
;IGVYRNTGYFLLDQNGNRVWDGNIIDSYFGFGLSTDVPVSGDWNQDGIDDIGVVRGKQWYLDRNGSRSWNGGVIDLTFSFGNPTDTPIVGRWAPKGFVASSAAAAPLSIQVSAPSESAEDTTPTVPLETQIDVSLLGTVRKSKGTSIE
;
A
#
# COMPACT_ATOMS: atom_id res chain seq x y z
N ILE A 1 7.66 -5.43 -12.73
CA ILE A 1 8.06 -4.10 -13.29
C ILE A 1 7.39 -3.92 -14.65
N GLY A 2 7.38 -2.71 -15.23
CA GLY A 2 6.76 -2.50 -16.54
C GLY A 2 7.47 -1.47 -17.42
N VAL A 3 7.25 -1.57 -18.72
CA VAL A 3 7.72 -0.63 -19.74
C VAL A 3 6.52 -0.17 -20.57
N TYR A 4 6.46 1.13 -20.83
CA TYR A 4 5.51 1.69 -21.79
C TYR A 4 6.24 2.10 -23.06
N ARG A 5 5.74 1.67 -24.21
CA ARG A 5 6.27 2.07 -25.51
C ARG A 5 5.50 3.28 -26.01
N ASN A 6 6.22 4.20 -26.67
CA ASN A 6 5.66 5.40 -27.33
C ASN A 6 4.70 5.08 -28.50
N THR A 7 4.27 3.82 -28.63
CA THR A 7 3.22 3.34 -29.54
C THR A 7 1.91 3.05 -28.81
N GLY A 8 1.83 3.25 -27.49
CA GLY A 8 0.60 2.99 -26.71
C GLY A 8 0.56 1.64 -25.98
N TYR A 9 1.67 0.90 -25.97
CA TYR A 9 1.71 -0.49 -25.49
C TYR A 9 2.42 -0.63 -24.16
N PHE A 10 1.84 -1.44 -23.27
CA PHE A 10 2.42 -1.87 -22.02
C PHE A 10 3.12 -3.22 -22.19
N LEU A 11 4.29 -3.34 -21.57
CA LEU A 11 4.99 -4.59 -21.34
C LEU A 11 5.13 -4.78 -19.84
N LEU A 12 4.54 -5.83 -19.28
CA LEU A 12 4.58 -6.10 -17.84
C LEU A 12 5.28 -7.43 -17.60
N ASP A 13 6.35 -7.37 -16.80
CA ASP A 13 7.02 -8.55 -16.24
C ASP A 13 6.12 -9.13 -15.14
N GLN A 14 5.42 -10.22 -15.46
CA GLN A 14 4.37 -10.77 -14.58
C GLN A 14 4.91 -11.81 -13.60
N ASN A 15 5.98 -12.51 -13.98
CA ASN A 15 6.59 -13.51 -13.12
C ASN A 15 7.64 -12.91 -12.17
N GLY A 16 8.02 -11.64 -12.37
CA GLY A 16 8.93 -10.89 -11.51
C GLY A 16 10.40 -11.25 -11.70
N ASN A 17 10.75 -11.96 -12.78
CA ASN A 17 12.11 -12.42 -13.01
C ASN A 17 12.99 -11.36 -13.71
N ARG A 18 12.41 -10.22 -14.11
CA ARG A 18 13.08 -9.09 -14.78
C ARG A 18 13.64 -9.44 -16.16
N VAL A 19 13.13 -10.47 -16.80
CA VAL A 19 13.46 -10.91 -18.16
C VAL A 19 12.17 -10.89 -18.99
N TRP A 20 12.27 -10.58 -20.28
CA TRP A 20 11.13 -10.72 -21.18
C TRP A 20 11.03 -12.16 -21.68
N ASP A 21 10.02 -12.89 -21.22
CA ASP A 21 9.78 -14.30 -21.54
C ASP A 21 8.72 -14.51 -22.65
N GLY A 22 8.28 -13.43 -23.28
CA GLY A 22 7.25 -13.45 -24.31
C GLY A 22 5.82 -13.39 -23.76
N ASN A 23 4.86 -13.21 -24.67
CA ASN A 23 3.46 -12.85 -24.34
C ASN A 23 2.61 -14.01 -23.73
N ILE A 24 3.24 -15.12 -23.35
CA ILE A 24 2.59 -16.23 -22.66
C ILE A 24 2.82 -16.13 -21.15
N ILE A 25 4.01 -15.68 -20.76
CA ILE A 25 4.43 -15.55 -19.36
C ILE A 25 4.31 -14.10 -18.93
N ASP A 26 4.79 -13.18 -19.77
CA ASP A 26 4.64 -11.75 -19.59
C ASP A 26 3.46 -11.20 -20.39
N SER A 27 3.12 -9.94 -20.13
CA SER A 27 2.01 -9.29 -20.82
C SER A 27 2.48 -8.25 -21.80
N TYR A 28 1.91 -8.29 -23.01
CA TYR A 28 2.03 -7.25 -24.03
C TYR A 28 0.68 -6.90 -24.62
N PHE A 29 0.22 -5.66 -24.39
CA PHE A 29 -1.10 -5.19 -24.83
C PHE A 29 -1.14 -3.68 -25.03
N GLY A 30 -2.10 -3.20 -25.81
CA GLY A 30 -2.31 -1.78 -26.10
C GLY A 30 -3.44 -1.21 -25.25
N PHE A 31 -3.20 -0.05 -24.62
CA PHE A 31 -4.22 0.68 -23.85
C PHE A 31 -4.18 2.20 -24.09
N GLY A 32 -3.07 2.73 -24.61
CA GLY A 32 -2.92 4.16 -24.87
C GLY A 32 -2.58 4.51 -26.32
N LEU A 33 -2.24 5.78 -26.52
CA LEU A 33 -1.71 6.35 -27.75
C LEU A 33 -0.28 6.84 -27.54
N SER A 34 0.42 7.18 -28.62
CA SER A 34 1.80 7.68 -28.58
C SER A 34 2.01 8.99 -27.81
N THR A 35 0.94 9.72 -27.48
CA THR A 35 1.00 10.99 -26.74
C THR A 35 0.70 10.84 -25.26
N ASP A 36 0.34 9.64 -24.82
CA ASP A 36 -0.17 9.46 -23.47
C ASP A 36 0.97 9.17 -22.48
N VAL A 37 0.78 9.61 -21.25
CA VAL A 37 1.69 9.31 -20.13
C VAL A 37 1.17 8.09 -19.39
N PRO A 38 1.94 7.00 -19.24
CA PRO A 38 1.51 5.82 -18.52
C PRO A 38 1.46 6.07 -17.01
N VAL A 39 0.48 5.48 -16.33
CA VAL A 39 0.36 5.46 -14.88
C VAL A 39 -0.03 4.06 -14.40
N SER A 40 0.25 3.75 -13.14
CA SER A 40 -0.14 2.48 -12.51
C SER A 40 -0.55 2.69 -11.06
N GLY A 41 -1.51 1.90 -10.60
CA GLY A 41 -1.99 1.94 -9.23
C GLY A 41 -3.25 1.11 -9.05
N ASP A 42 -3.55 0.78 -7.82
CA ASP A 42 -4.73 0.02 -7.41
C ASP A 42 -6.01 0.86 -7.56
N TRP A 43 -6.69 0.78 -8.71
CA TRP A 43 -7.85 1.62 -9.04
C TRP A 43 -9.16 1.07 -8.49
N ASN A 44 -9.19 -0.22 -8.15
CA ASN A 44 -10.37 -0.92 -7.66
C ASN A 44 -10.29 -1.28 -6.16
N GLN A 45 -9.14 -1.03 -5.51
CA GLN A 45 -8.84 -1.29 -4.10
C GLN A 45 -8.75 -2.78 -3.74
N ASP A 46 -8.34 -3.64 -4.68
CA ASP A 46 -8.14 -5.07 -4.46
C ASP A 46 -6.72 -5.43 -4.00
N GLY A 47 -5.80 -4.45 -3.95
CA GLY A 47 -4.42 -4.62 -3.54
C GLY A 47 -3.45 -4.96 -4.68
N ILE A 48 -3.93 -5.01 -5.93
CA ILE A 48 -3.12 -5.21 -7.14
C ILE A 48 -3.11 -3.90 -7.93
N ASP A 49 -1.93 -3.49 -8.43
CA ASP A 49 -1.84 -2.30 -9.27
C ASP A 49 -2.37 -2.60 -10.68
N ASP A 50 -3.29 -1.75 -11.12
CA ASP A 50 -3.83 -1.71 -12.48
C ASP A 50 -3.07 -0.69 -13.35
N ILE A 51 -3.30 -0.74 -14.66
CA ILE A 51 -2.71 0.20 -15.63
C ILE A 51 -3.64 1.38 -15.93
N GLY A 52 -3.05 2.46 -16.43
CA GLY A 52 -3.80 3.61 -16.91
C GLY A 52 -2.94 4.53 -17.75
N VAL A 53 -3.58 5.51 -18.39
CA VAL A 53 -2.91 6.53 -19.17
C VAL A 53 -3.51 7.91 -18.91
N VAL A 54 -2.68 8.94 -19.02
CA VAL A 54 -3.06 10.35 -18.91
C VAL A 54 -2.80 11.05 -20.23
N ARG A 55 -3.85 11.64 -20.80
CA ARG A 55 -3.81 12.39 -22.06
C ARG A 55 -4.16 13.85 -21.79
N GLY A 56 -3.12 14.69 -21.72
CA GLY A 56 -3.28 16.05 -21.21
C GLY A 56 -3.76 16.01 -19.77
N LYS A 57 -4.99 16.48 -19.51
CA LYS A 57 -5.62 16.43 -18.18
C LYS A 57 -6.62 15.29 -18.00
N GLN A 58 -6.86 14.50 -19.05
CA GLN A 58 -7.84 13.43 -19.01
C GLN A 58 -7.16 12.12 -18.59
N TRP A 59 -7.71 11.47 -17.58
CA TRP A 59 -7.27 10.20 -17.05
C TRP A 59 -8.13 9.08 -17.62
N TYR A 60 -7.52 7.96 -17.98
CA TYR A 60 -8.17 6.73 -18.43
C TYR A 60 -7.53 5.57 -17.68
N LEU A 61 -8.30 4.88 -16.85
CA LEU A 61 -7.81 3.88 -15.90
C LEU A 61 -8.54 2.56 -16.13
N ASP A 62 -7.79 1.48 -16.35
CA ASP A 62 -8.29 0.10 -16.56
C ASP A 62 -8.76 -0.48 -15.23
N ARG A 63 -9.92 -0.02 -14.75
CA ARG A 63 -10.36 -0.28 -13.37
C ARG A 63 -10.70 -1.75 -13.14
N ASN A 64 -11.08 -2.48 -14.19
CA ASN A 64 -11.44 -3.88 -14.09
C ASN A 64 -10.27 -4.83 -14.37
N GLY A 65 -9.06 -4.32 -14.63
CA GLY A 65 -7.87 -5.11 -14.93
C GLY A 65 -7.96 -5.89 -16.25
N SER A 66 -8.85 -5.50 -17.17
CA SER A 66 -9.08 -6.21 -18.43
C SER A 66 -7.99 -5.99 -19.47
N ARG A 67 -7.09 -5.02 -19.23
CA ARG A 67 -5.99 -4.61 -20.10
C ARG A 67 -6.47 -4.02 -21.42
N SER A 68 -7.70 -3.49 -21.43
CA SER A 68 -8.37 -2.95 -22.62
C SER A 68 -9.29 -1.83 -22.20
N TRP A 69 -9.33 -0.75 -22.99
CA TRP A 69 -10.32 0.31 -22.73
C TRP A 69 -11.73 -0.18 -23.06
N ASN A 70 -12.59 -0.24 -22.04
CA ASN A 70 -13.97 -0.72 -22.09
C ASN A 70 -15.01 0.42 -22.01
N GLY A 71 -14.55 1.68 -21.99
CA GLY A 71 -15.42 2.84 -21.85
C GLY A 71 -15.66 3.23 -20.38
N GLY A 72 -16.00 4.50 -20.15
CA GLY A 72 -16.05 5.12 -18.81
C GLY A 72 -17.18 4.64 -17.88
N VAL A 73 -17.91 3.59 -18.26
CA VAL A 73 -18.88 2.90 -17.40
C VAL A 73 -18.23 1.73 -16.67
N ILE A 74 -17.31 1.03 -17.34
CA ILE A 74 -16.60 -0.14 -16.81
C ILE A 74 -15.25 0.32 -16.26
N ASP A 75 -14.54 1.10 -17.07
CA ASP A 75 -13.30 1.76 -16.70
C ASP A 75 -13.57 3.13 -16.09
N LEU A 76 -12.52 3.71 -15.51
CA LEU A 76 -12.62 5.02 -14.88
C LEU A 76 -12.00 6.09 -15.78
N THR A 77 -12.73 7.18 -15.99
CA THR A 77 -12.20 8.36 -16.68
C THR A 77 -12.69 9.65 -16.04
N PHE A 78 -11.78 10.61 -15.92
CA PHE A 78 -12.05 11.93 -15.32
C PHE A 78 -10.99 12.95 -15.75
N SER A 79 -11.28 14.24 -15.56
CA SER A 79 -10.33 15.33 -15.78
C SER A 79 -9.71 15.77 -14.45
N PHE A 80 -8.38 15.84 -14.39
CA PHE A 80 -7.63 16.37 -13.23
C PHE A 80 -6.26 16.92 -13.64
N GLY A 81 -5.88 18.08 -13.09
CA GLY A 81 -4.65 18.80 -13.43
C GLY A 81 -4.74 19.62 -14.72
N ASN A 82 -3.58 20.07 -15.20
CA ASN A 82 -3.41 20.76 -16.49
C ASN A 82 -2.76 19.85 -17.54
N PRO A 83 -2.93 20.15 -18.84
CA PRO A 83 -2.43 19.30 -19.93
C PRO A 83 -0.92 19.04 -19.96
N THR A 84 -0.11 19.85 -19.27
CA THR A 84 1.36 19.75 -19.23
C THR A 84 1.89 19.23 -17.91
N ASP A 85 1.00 18.94 -16.95
CA ASP A 85 1.42 18.47 -15.65
C ASP A 85 1.96 17.03 -15.77
N THR A 86 2.95 16.70 -14.95
CA THR A 86 3.42 15.33 -14.83
C THR A 86 2.48 14.58 -13.88
N PRO A 87 1.79 13.52 -14.33
CA PRO A 87 0.92 12.77 -13.44
C PRO A 87 1.74 12.04 -12.38
N ILE A 88 1.25 12.07 -11.15
CA ILE A 88 1.80 11.31 -10.03
C ILE A 88 0.68 10.48 -9.42
N VAL A 89 1.02 9.24 -9.04
CA VAL A 89 0.10 8.25 -8.49
C VAL A 89 0.71 7.67 -7.24
N GLY A 90 -0.15 7.24 -6.31
CA GLY A 90 0.30 6.70 -5.04
C GLY A 90 -0.80 6.67 -3.99
N ARG A 91 -0.52 5.97 -2.91
CA ARG A 91 -1.39 5.87 -1.73
C ARG A 91 -1.08 7.00 -0.76
N TRP A 92 -1.66 8.17 -1.01
CA TRP A 92 -1.53 9.32 -0.12
C TRP A 92 -2.47 9.18 1.08
N ALA A 93 -1.93 9.30 2.30
CA ALA A 93 -2.78 9.31 3.50
C ALA A 93 -3.70 10.54 3.48
N PRO A 94 -5.02 10.38 3.70
CA PRO A 94 -5.88 11.52 3.93
C PRO A 94 -5.41 12.26 5.19
N LYS A 95 -5.51 13.59 5.20
CA LYS A 95 -5.21 14.38 6.40
C LYS A 95 -6.05 13.87 7.57
N GLY A 96 -5.39 13.49 8.66
CA GLY A 96 -6.04 12.95 9.86
C GLY A 96 -6.23 11.43 9.89
N PHE A 97 -5.73 10.70 8.90
CA PHE A 97 -5.72 9.24 8.95
C PHE A 97 -4.65 8.73 9.92
N VAL A 98 -5.06 8.21 11.08
CA VAL A 98 -4.24 7.25 11.83
C VAL A 98 -4.48 5.89 11.19
N ALA A 99 -3.45 5.27 10.64
CA ALA A 99 -3.57 3.96 10.04
C ALA A 99 -4.03 2.95 11.12
N SER A 100 -5.29 2.53 11.04
CA SER A 100 -5.75 1.39 11.84
C SER A 100 -5.23 0.13 11.17
N SER A 101 -4.26 -0.52 11.81
CA SER A 101 -3.80 -1.88 11.51
C SER A 101 -3.22 -2.11 10.10
N ALA A 102 -1.99 -1.64 9.87
CA ALA A 102 -1.07 -2.50 9.11
C ALA A 102 -0.76 -3.70 10.01
N ALA A 103 -0.95 -4.91 9.51
CA ALA A 103 -0.68 -6.15 10.21
C ALA A 103 0.78 -6.20 10.70
N ALA A 104 1.03 -5.71 11.91
CA ALA A 104 2.11 -6.23 12.72
C ALA A 104 1.68 -7.66 13.04
N ALA A 105 2.36 -8.64 12.45
CA ALA A 105 2.30 -10.01 12.95
C ALA A 105 2.38 -9.94 14.49
N PRO A 106 1.57 -10.71 15.25
CA PRO A 106 1.66 -10.64 16.69
C PRO A 106 3.12 -10.92 17.07
N LEU A 107 3.79 -9.93 17.68
CA LEU A 107 5.08 -10.14 18.30
C LEU A 107 4.86 -11.24 19.32
N SER A 108 5.31 -12.44 18.99
CA SER A 108 5.21 -13.58 19.89
C SER A 108 6.18 -13.31 21.03
N ILE A 109 5.68 -12.82 22.16
CA ILE A 109 6.45 -12.82 23.40
C ILE A 109 6.68 -14.28 23.75
N GLN A 110 7.87 -14.79 23.43
CA GLN A 110 8.33 -16.06 23.95
C GLN A 110 8.71 -15.81 25.41
N VAL A 111 7.79 -16.11 26.33
CA VAL A 111 8.17 -16.36 27.72
C VAL A 111 8.92 -17.67 27.71
N SER A 112 10.25 -17.61 27.71
CA SER A 112 11.05 -18.78 28.07
C SER A 112 10.77 -19.07 29.53
N ALA A 113 10.04 -20.14 29.81
CA ALA A 113 9.91 -20.65 31.17
C ALA A 113 11.33 -20.91 31.72
N PRO A 114 11.64 -20.53 32.98
CA PRO A 114 12.87 -20.97 33.60
C PRO A 114 12.87 -22.49 33.64
N SER A 115 13.99 -23.11 33.27
CA SER A 115 14.14 -24.57 33.37
C SER A 115 14.05 -24.97 34.84
N GLU A 116 12.92 -25.53 35.25
CA GLU A 116 12.75 -26.11 36.57
C GLU A 116 13.46 -27.47 36.60
N SER A 117 14.63 -27.52 37.25
CA SER A 117 15.25 -28.79 37.61
C SER A 117 14.41 -29.41 38.72
N ALA A 118 13.76 -30.51 38.42
CA ALA A 118 13.04 -31.29 39.42
C ALA A 118 14.03 -31.76 40.50
N GLU A 119 13.89 -31.22 41.71
CA GLU A 119 14.13 -31.96 42.94
C GLU A 119 13.54 -31.21 44.14
N ASP A 120 12.88 -31.99 44.99
CA ASP A 120 12.67 -31.78 46.42
C ASP A 120 11.34 -31.19 46.93
N THR A 121 10.84 -31.88 47.95
CA THR A 121 9.49 -31.86 48.50
C THR A 121 9.41 -30.96 49.74
N THR A 122 8.46 -30.01 49.78
CA THR A 122 7.61 -29.55 50.93
C THR A 122 7.20 -28.06 50.83
N PRO A 123 6.06 -27.63 51.41
CA PRO A 123 5.38 -26.38 51.03
C PRO A 123 5.80 -25.18 51.91
N THR A 124 6.00 -23.99 51.33
CA THR A 124 6.24 -22.74 52.10
C THR A 124 5.80 -21.50 51.31
N VAL A 125 4.71 -20.85 51.80
CA VAL A 125 4.37 -19.39 51.83
C VAL A 125 4.29 -18.60 50.49
N PRO A 126 3.30 -17.70 50.27
CA PRO A 126 2.97 -17.20 48.93
C PRO A 126 3.94 -16.11 48.45
N LEU A 127 4.26 -16.14 47.15
CA LEU A 127 5.10 -15.13 46.51
C LEU A 127 4.25 -13.93 46.08
N GLU A 128 4.54 -12.75 46.65
CA GLU A 128 4.10 -11.46 46.14
C GLU A 128 4.51 -11.30 44.67
N THR A 129 3.55 -11.09 43.79
CA THR A 129 3.84 -10.67 42.42
C THR A 129 4.19 -9.18 42.44
N GLN A 130 5.48 -8.84 42.44
CA GLN A 130 5.93 -7.48 42.16
C GLN A 130 5.58 -7.13 40.70
N ILE A 131 4.69 -6.17 40.52
CA ILE A 131 4.41 -5.56 39.21
C ILE A 131 5.28 -4.32 39.11
N ASP A 132 6.36 -4.37 38.32
CA ASP A 132 7.13 -3.19 37.98
C ASP A 132 6.49 -2.51 36.76
N VAL A 133 5.83 -1.37 36.98
CA VAL A 133 5.23 -0.55 35.93
C VAL A 133 6.11 0.68 35.73
N SER A 134 7.08 0.60 34.82
CA SER A 134 7.78 1.80 34.36
C SER A 134 6.90 2.59 33.40
N LEU A 135 6.23 3.63 33.92
CA LEU A 135 5.46 4.60 33.16
C LEU A 135 6.41 5.54 32.39
N LEU A 136 6.52 5.41 31.07
CA LEU A 136 7.01 6.53 30.25
C LEU A 136 5.85 7.43 29.87
N GLY A 137 5.61 8.43 30.72
CA GLY A 137 4.71 9.52 30.43
C GLY A 137 5.28 10.50 29.41
N THR A 138 4.39 11.24 28.76
CA THR A 138 4.57 12.68 28.59
C THR A 138 3.19 13.35 28.60
N VAL A 139 2.93 14.10 29.66
CA VAL A 139 1.90 15.15 29.71
C VAL A 139 2.59 16.48 29.40
N ARG A 140 1.98 17.33 28.55
CA ARG A 140 2.12 18.79 28.67
C ARG A 140 0.75 19.47 28.53
N LYS A 141 0.40 20.28 29.53
CA LYS A 141 -0.80 21.12 29.62
C LYS A 141 -0.66 22.42 28.81
N SER A 142 -1.76 22.78 28.15
CA SER A 142 -2.37 24.10 27.86
C SER A 142 -1.56 25.42 27.96
N LYS A 143 -1.79 26.30 26.98
CA LYS A 143 -2.25 27.69 27.20
C LYS A 143 -3.19 28.11 26.06
N GLY A 144 -4.38 28.59 26.42
CA GLY A 144 -5.25 29.31 25.50
C GLY A 144 -4.81 30.77 25.34
N THR A 145 -5.14 31.37 24.21
CA THR A 145 -5.36 32.81 24.06
C THR A 145 -6.36 33.00 22.92
N SER A 146 -7.55 33.49 23.25
CA SER A 146 -8.48 34.10 22.29
C SER A 146 -7.88 35.41 21.79
N ILE A 147 -8.07 35.71 20.52
CA ILE A 147 -8.02 37.08 19.98
C ILE A 147 -9.29 37.30 19.16
N GLU A 148 -9.84 38.50 19.34
CA GLU A 148 -11.14 39.01 18.88
C GLU A 148 -11.39 38.91 17.37
#